data_AF-A0A2S2Q6C2-F1
#
_entry.id   AF-A0A2S2Q6C2-F1
#
_cell.length_a   1.000
_cell.length_b   1.000
_cell.length_c   1.000
_cell.angle_alpha   90.00
_cell.angle_beta   90.00
_cell.angle_gamma   90.00
#
_symmetry.space_group_name_H-M   'P 1'
#
loop_
_entity.id
_entity.type
_entity.pdbx_description
1 polymer ?
#
loop_
_entity_poly.entity_id
_entity_poly.type
_entity_poly.pdbx_seq_one_letter_code
_entity_poly.pdbx_strand_id
1 'polypeptide(L)'
;MICNTMTGSSSQKCYICKCSPKDMNDITRAKNLSVQPEHLKFGLSTLHAYIRFFECLIHISYRLEFKKWQVRTSDDKVIFEKRKKYIQDRFRTETGLLIDVVLQGKGTTNDGNTTRRFFKNAELTSAITNVDLQLIKRFGVILKTMSSGYEINLEKFEAYTLETAELYVSLYPWYYMPASVHKILIHGTDVIRSALLPIGQLSEEAQEARNKDFRNY
;
A
#
# COMPACT_ATOMS: atom_id res chain seq x y z
N MET A 1 8.09 5.10 8.91
CA MET A 1 6.97 4.71 9.81
C MET A 1 7.56 4.54 11.21
N ILE A 2 7.03 5.23 12.21
CA ILE A 2 7.55 5.27 13.59
C ILE A 2 7.65 3.87 14.21
N CYS A 3 6.73 2.98 13.86
CA CYS A 3 6.72 1.57 14.31
C CYS A 3 8.03 0.83 14.01
N ASN A 4 8.70 1.13 12.89
CA ASN A 4 9.95 0.46 12.54
C ASN A 4 11.09 0.88 13.49
N THR A 5 11.13 2.14 13.88
CA THR A 5 12.05 2.65 14.90
C THR A 5 11.76 2.01 16.26
N MET A 6 10.47 1.91 16.64
CA MET A 6 10.07 1.30 17.91
C MET A 6 10.34 -0.20 18.00
N THR A 7 10.44 -0.90 16.87
CA THR A 7 10.62 -2.35 16.79
C THR A 7 12.01 -2.76 16.30
N GLY A 8 12.95 -1.82 16.23
CA GLY A 8 14.32 -2.06 15.74
C GLY A 8 14.38 -2.66 14.33
N SER A 9 13.37 -2.41 13.48
CA SER A 9 13.20 -3.07 12.19
C SER A 9 13.51 -2.13 11.03
N SER A 10 14.09 -2.68 9.96
CA SER A 10 14.25 -1.95 8.70
C SER A 10 12.88 -1.58 8.13
N SER A 11 12.78 -0.42 7.48
CA SER A 11 11.54 0.03 6.82
C SER A 11 11.05 -0.89 5.69
N GLN A 12 11.95 -1.74 5.18
CA GLN A 12 11.64 -2.72 4.14
C GLN A 12 11.24 -4.08 4.72
N LYS A 13 11.48 -4.33 6.01
CA LYS A 13 11.06 -5.58 6.67
C LYS A 13 9.68 -5.41 7.27
N CYS A 14 8.90 -6.48 7.31
CA CYS A 14 7.66 -6.50 8.08
C CYS A 14 8.03 -6.43 9.57
N TYR A 15 7.55 -5.44 10.31
CA TYR A 15 7.88 -5.37 11.74
C TYR A 15 7.17 -6.46 12.57
N ILE A 16 6.06 -7.02 12.07
CA ILE A 16 5.26 -8.05 12.76
C ILE A 16 5.97 -9.42 12.75
N CYS A 17 6.35 -9.90 11.56
CA CYS A 17 6.94 -11.24 11.36
C CYS A 17 8.43 -11.21 10.96
N LYS A 18 9.03 -10.02 10.84
CA LYS A 18 10.43 -9.79 10.41
C LYS A 18 10.77 -10.27 8.99
N CYS A 19 9.77 -10.68 8.20
CA CYS A 19 9.94 -11.10 6.81
C CYS A 19 10.69 -10.05 5.99
N SER A 20 11.66 -10.49 5.19
CA SER A 20 12.43 -9.63 4.29
C SER A 20 11.72 -9.52 2.94
N PRO A 21 11.94 -8.45 2.15
CA PRO A 21 11.30 -8.29 0.84
C PRO A 21 11.43 -9.52 -0.07
N LYS A 22 12.60 -10.16 -0.08
CA LYS A 22 12.88 -11.33 -0.91
C LYS A 22 11.97 -12.53 -0.59
N ASP A 23 11.48 -12.59 0.64
CA ASP A 23 10.65 -13.69 1.15
C ASP A 23 9.16 -13.30 1.21
N MET A 24 8.80 -12.02 1.02
CA MET A 24 7.42 -11.54 1.19
C MET A 24 6.44 -12.07 0.13
N ASN A 25 6.94 -12.51 -1.02
CA ASN A 25 6.13 -13.12 -2.08
C ASN A 25 5.94 -14.64 -1.86
N ASP A 26 6.60 -15.25 -0.88
CA ASP A 26 6.33 -16.63 -0.46
C ASP A 26 5.23 -16.61 0.61
N ILE A 27 3.98 -16.69 0.16
CA ILE A 27 2.79 -16.55 1.01
C ILE A 27 2.72 -17.65 2.07
N THR A 28 3.03 -18.89 1.69
CA THR A 28 3.04 -20.04 2.60
C THR A 28 4.06 -19.85 3.71
N ARG A 29 5.29 -19.46 3.36
CA ARG A 29 6.32 -19.16 4.37
C ARG A 29 5.93 -17.98 5.23
N ALA A 30 5.45 -16.89 4.63
CA ALA A 30 5.05 -15.67 5.32
C ALA A 30 3.98 -15.92 6.39
N LYS A 31 2.99 -16.76 6.09
CA LYS A 31 1.92 -17.14 7.03
C LYS A 31 2.43 -17.94 8.22
N ASN A 32 3.46 -18.76 8.01
CA ASN A 32 4.04 -19.63 9.03
C ASN A 32 5.12 -18.95 9.89
N LEU A 33 5.48 -17.70 9.58
CA LEU A 33 6.44 -16.95 10.40
C LEU A 33 5.82 -16.59 11.75
N SER A 34 6.64 -16.63 12.81
CA SER A 34 6.21 -16.22 14.14
C SER A 34 5.83 -14.74 14.15
N VAL A 35 4.63 -14.47 14.66
CA VAL A 35 4.13 -13.13 14.93
C VAL A 35 4.55 -12.74 16.34
N GLN A 36 5.11 -11.55 16.49
CA GLN A 36 5.41 -10.96 17.79
C GLN A 36 4.15 -10.23 18.32
N PRO A 37 3.42 -10.78 19.32
CA PRO A 37 2.11 -10.25 19.72
C PRO A 37 2.18 -8.78 20.16
N GLU A 38 3.28 -8.37 20.78
CA GLU A 38 3.52 -7.00 21.22
C GLU A 38 3.62 -5.98 20.07
N HIS A 39 3.80 -6.44 18.83
CA HIS A 39 3.79 -5.57 17.66
C HIS A 39 2.38 -5.34 17.09
N LEU A 40 1.41 -6.18 17.44
CA LEU A 40 0.03 -6.03 16.96
C LEU A 40 -0.64 -4.76 17.55
N LYS A 41 -0.22 -4.35 18.75
CA LYS A 41 -0.70 -3.13 19.43
C LYS A 41 -0.47 -1.83 18.64
N PHE A 42 0.44 -1.83 17.67
CA PHE A 42 0.69 -0.68 16.82
C PHE A 42 -0.41 -0.45 15.76
N GLY A 43 -1.34 -1.39 15.62
CA GLY A 43 -2.51 -1.25 14.75
C GLY A 43 -2.18 -1.19 13.25
N LEU A 44 -3.20 -0.86 12.47
CA LEU A 44 -3.08 -0.55 11.04
C LEU A 44 -3.54 0.88 10.80
N SER A 45 -2.64 1.66 10.22
CA SER A 45 -2.94 3.02 9.77
C SER A 45 -3.68 2.96 8.43
N THR A 46 -4.92 3.47 8.40
CA THR A 46 -5.76 3.43 7.18
C THR A 46 -5.27 4.43 6.14
N LEU A 47 -4.82 5.62 6.54
CA LEU A 47 -4.27 6.62 5.63
C LEU A 47 -3.00 6.10 4.95
N HIS A 48 -2.04 5.60 5.75
CA HIS A 48 -0.82 5.05 5.17
C HIS A 48 -1.11 3.77 4.39
N ALA A 49 -2.14 3.00 4.71
CA ALA A 49 -2.54 1.85 3.89
C ALA A 49 -2.90 2.31 2.47
N TYR A 50 -3.78 3.32 2.33
CA TYR A 50 -4.14 3.87 1.02
C TYR A 50 -2.92 4.36 0.23
N ILE A 51 -2.02 5.10 0.88
CA ILE A 51 -0.80 5.63 0.25
C ILE A 51 0.13 4.50 -0.18
N ARG A 52 0.39 3.51 0.68
CA ARG A 52 1.34 2.42 0.39
C ARG A 52 0.83 1.47 -0.68
N PHE A 53 -0.48 1.20 -0.72
CA PHE A 53 -1.08 0.39 -1.78
C PHE A 53 -1.07 1.13 -3.13
N PHE A 54 -1.36 2.42 -3.13
CA PHE A 54 -1.22 3.27 -4.31
C PHE A 54 0.23 3.29 -4.83
N GLU A 55 1.20 3.58 -3.95
CA GLU A 55 2.62 3.60 -4.31
C GLU A 55 3.05 2.25 -4.89
N CYS A 56 2.59 1.14 -4.29
CA CYS A 56 2.87 -0.20 -4.80
C CYS A 56 2.41 -0.38 -6.25
N LEU A 57 1.16 -0.05 -6.57
CA LEU A 57 0.59 -0.22 -7.92
C LEU A 57 1.28 0.68 -8.94
N ILE A 58 1.51 1.94 -8.59
CA ILE A 58 2.21 2.89 -9.45
C ILE A 58 3.65 2.43 -9.71
N HIS A 59 4.34 1.94 -8.69
CA HIS A 59 5.70 1.43 -8.85
C HIS A 59 5.77 0.13 -9.65
N ILE A 60 4.77 -0.75 -9.58
CA ILE A 60 4.65 -1.88 -10.51
C ILE A 60 4.50 -1.35 -11.93
N SER A 61 3.58 -0.40 -12.13
CA SER A 61 3.29 0.20 -13.43
C SER A 61 4.51 0.81 -14.13
N TYR A 62 5.37 1.51 -13.37
CA TYR A 62 6.62 2.09 -13.88
C TYR A 62 7.64 1.06 -14.35
N ARG A 63 7.50 -0.19 -13.91
CA ARG A 63 8.47 -1.27 -14.11
C ARG A 63 7.94 -2.39 -15.01
N LEU A 64 6.73 -2.26 -15.56
CA LEU A 64 6.09 -3.30 -16.39
C LEU A 64 6.93 -3.69 -17.61
N GLU A 65 7.74 -2.77 -18.14
CA GLU A 65 8.57 -3.01 -19.32
C GLU A 65 9.77 -3.91 -19.04
N PHE A 66 10.47 -3.70 -17.91
CA PHE A 66 11.69 -4.46 -17.58
C PHE A 66 11.51 -5.51 -16.48
N LYS A 67 10.39 -5.49 -15.74
CA LYS A 67 9.96 -6.51 -14.78
C LYS A 67 11.03 -6.91 -13.75
N LYS A 68 11.64 -5.91 -13.09
CA LYS A 68 12.57 -6.13 -11.97
C LYS A 68 12.14 -5.30 -10.78
N TRP A 69 12.30 -5.83 -9.57
CA TRP A 69 12.00 -5.08 -8.33
C TRP A 69 12.86 -3.81 -8.20
N GLN A 70 14.17 -3.92 -8.44
CA GLN A 70 15.11 -2.81 -8.33
C GLN A 70 15.45 -2.20 -9.69
N VAL A 71 15.56 -0.87 -9.70
CA VAL A 71 15.99 -0.08 -10.85
C VAL A 71 17.46 0.27 -10.64
N ARG A 72 18.37 -0.55 -11.19
CA ARG A 72 19.82 -0.42 -10.95
C ARG A 72 20.58 0.10 -12.16
N THR A 73 20.28 -0.44 -13.35
CA THR A 73 21.02 -0.12 -14.57
C THR A 73 20.63 1.25 -15.10
N SER A 74 21.50 1.86 -15.91
CA SER A 74 21.18 3.10 -16.64
C SER A 74 19.93 2.94 -17.49
N ASP A 75 19.80 1.82 -18.17
CA ASP A 75 18.73 1.55 -19.12
C ASP A 75 17.39 1.40 -18.39
N ASP A 76 17.36 0.64 -17.29
CA ASP A 76 16.16 0.50 -16.45
C ASP A 76 15.71 1.88 -15.92
N LYS A 77 16.65 2.79 -15.57
CA LYS A 77 16.33 4.15 -15.10
C LYS A 77 15.69 5.00 -16.19
N VAL A 78 16.21 4.95 -17.42
CA VAL A 78 15.64 5.69 -18.56
C VAL A 78 14.22 5.22 -18.86
N ILE A 79 14.01 3.90 -18.90
CA ILE A 79 12.69 3.29 -19.11
C ILE A 79 11.73 3.70 -17.99
N PHE A 80 12.19 3.61 -16.74
CA PHE A 80 11.41 3.97 -15.56
C PHE A 80 10.93 5.43 -15.60
N GLU A 81 11.82 6.39 -15.85
CA GLU A 81 11.47 7.82 -15.87
C GLU A 81 10.53 8.15 -17.05
N LYS A 82 10.76 7.54 -18.22
CA LYS A 82 9.85 7.69 -19.37
C LYS A 82 8.44 7.19 -19.04
N ARG A 83 8.34 6.00 -18.45
CA ARG A 83 7.05 5.40 -18.08
C ARG A 83 6.37 6.18 -16.96
N LYS A 84 7.13 6.64 -15.97
CA LYS A 84 6.64 7.50 -14.88
C LYS A 84 6.02 8.77 -15.42
N LYS A 85 6.74 9.51 -16.28
CA LYS A 85 6.23 10.73 -16.90
C LYS A 85 4.97 10.50 -17.71
N TYR A 86 4.95 9.44 -18.55
CA TYR A 86 3.77 9.07 -19.33
C TYR A 86 2.52 8.86 -18.45
N ILE A 87 2.67 8.13 -17.34
CA ILE A 87 1.56 7.86 -16.42
C ILE A 87 1.10 9.13 -15.70
N GLN A 88 2.04 9.96 -15.22
CA GLN A 88 1.72 11.24 -14.59
C GLN A 88 0.95 12.17 -15.52
N ASP A 89 1.38 12.28 -16.78
CA ASP A 89 0.73 13.13 -17.79
C ASP A 89 -0.68 12.63 -18.14
N ARG A 90 -0.88 11.30 -18.23
CA ARG A 90 -2.20 10.71 -18.47
C ARG A 90 -3.17 10.92 -17.31
N PHE A 91 -2.74 10.69 -16.07
CA PHE A 91 -3.59 10.97 -14.90
C PHE A 91 -3.96 12.45 -14.82
N ARG A 92 -3.03 13.35 -15.10
CA ARG A 92 -3.31 14.79 -15.14
C ARG A 92 -4.34 15.13 -16.21
N THR A 93 -4.16 14.62 -17.42
CA THR A 93 -5.04 14.91 -18.56
C THR A 93 -6.44 14.33 -18.39
N GLU A 94 -6.56 13.09 -17.91
CA GLU A 94 -7.85 12.38 -17.86
C GLU A 94 -8.63 12.57 -16.56
N THR A 95 -7.95 12.93 -15.46
CA THR A 95 -8.60 13.04 -14.14
C THR A 95 -8.33 14.36 -13.42
N GLY A 96 -7.43 15.19 -13.95
CA GLY A 96 -6.93 16.39 -13.26
C GLY A 96 -6.06 16.08 -12.04
N LEU A 97 -5.69 14.82 -11.80
CA LEU A 97 -4.87 14.43 -10.65
C LEU A 97 -3.38 14.58 -10.95
N LEU A 98 -2.65 15.20 -10.02
CA LEU A 98 -1.20 15.13 -9.97
C LEU A 98 -0.81 13.97 -9.06
N ILE A 99 -0.10 12.99 -9.62
CA ILE A 99 0.31 11.78 -8.88
C ILE A 99 1.83 11.66 -8.82
N ASP A 100 2.36 11.22 -7.68
CA ASP A 100 3.79 10.96 -7.49
C ASP A 100 4.71 12.16 -7.78
N VAL A 101 4.21 13.37 -7.47
CA VAL A 101 4.93 14.65 -7.62
C VAL A 101 5.32 15.17 -6.24
N VAL A 102 6.58 15.60 -6.09
CA VAL A 102 7.06 16.32 -4.90
C VAL A 102 6.78 17.80 -5.07
N LEU A 103 6.03 18.39 -4.15
CA LEU A 103 5.75 19.82 -4.09
C LEU A 103 6.71 20.47 -3.09
N GLN A 104 7.58 21.36 -3.56
CA GLN A 104 8.52 22.09 -2.70
C GLN A 104 7.78 22.79 -1.54
N GLY A 105 8.20 22.50 -0.31
CA GLY A 105 7.60 23.05 0.91
C GLY A 105 6.21 22.51 1.30
N LYS A 106 5.58 21.68 0.46
CA LYS A 106 4.19 21.19 0.68
C LYS A 106 4.06 19.66 0.80
N GLY A 107 5.16 18.92 0.64
CA GLY A 107 5.17 17.46 0.75
C GLY A 107 4.99 16.79 -0.61
N THR A 108 4.36 15.61 -0.64
CA THR A 108 4.13 14.84 -1.88
C THR A 108 2.65 14.87 -2.24
N THR A 109 2.31 14.74 -3.52
CA THR A 109 0.91 14.61 -3.96
C THR A 109 0.30 13.24 -3.62
N ASN A 110 1.06 12.29 -3.06
CA ASN A 110 0.57 10.98 -2.64
C ASN A 110 -0.12 11.08 -1.27
N ASP A 111 -1.17 11.88 -1.19
CA ASP A 111 -1.97 12.08 0.01
C ASP A 111 -3.24 11.20 0.01
N GLY A 112 -3.96 11.22 1.15
CA GLY A 112 -5.18 10.45 1.32
C GLY A 112 -6.26 10.78 0.27
N ASN A 113 -6.35 12.04 -0.18
CA ASN A 113 -7.35 12.43 -1.17
C ASN A 113 -7.03 11.88 -2.56
N THR A 114 -5.78 12.01 -2.99
CA THR A 114 -5.31 11.53 -4.29
C THR A 114 -5.43 10.02 -4.39
N THR A 115 -5.02 9.31 -3.35
CA THR A 115 -5.08 7.84 -3.28
C THR A 115 -6.52 7.32 -3.25
N ARG A 116 -7.43 7.94 -2.50
CA ARG A 116 -8.86 7.58 -2.52
C ARG A 116 -9.49 7.79 -3.90
N ARG A 117 -9.15 8.87 -4.61
CA ARG A 117 -9.61 9.11 -5.98
C ARG A 117 -9.05 8.08 -6.96
N PHE A 118 -7.78 7.70 -6.81
CA PHE A 118 -7.14 6.65 -7.62
C PHE A 118 -7.88 5.30 -7.53
N PHE A 119 -8.29 4.88 -6.32
CA PHE A 119 -9.06 3.64 -6.11
C PHE A 119 -10.56 3.77 -6.42
N LYS A 120 -11.09 4.98 -6.67
CA LYS A 120 -12.52 5.19 -6.97
C LYS A 120 -12.87 4.73 -8.39
N ASN A 121 -11.97 4.89 -9.35
CA ASN A 121 -12.18 4.50 -10.75
C ASN A 121 -11.11 3.48 -11.18
N ALA A 122 -11.33 2.21 -10.81
CA ALA A 122 -10.36 1.15 -11.03
C ALA A 122 -10.14 0.87 -12.52
N GLU A 123 -11.18 0.98 -13.33
CA GLU A 123 -11.16 0.79 -14.78
C GLU A 123 -10.22 1.79 -15.47
N LEU A 124 -10.40 3.07 -15.18
CA LEU A 124 -9.53 4.12 -15.71
C LEU A 124 -8.10 3.98 -15.21
N THR A 125 -7.94 3.72 -13.91
CA THR A 125 -6.62 3.48 -13.31
C THR A 125 -5.91 2.30 -13.96
N SER A 126 -6.60 1.19 -14.21
CA SER A 126 -6.06 0.02 -14.92
C SER A 126 -5.68 0.37 -16.35
N ALA A 127 -6.53 1.12 -17.07
CA ALA A 127 -6.26 1.55 -18.43
C ALA A 127 -5.03 2.49 -18.56
N ILE A 128 -4.82 3.37 -17.59
CA ILE A 128 -3.65 4.29 -17.57
C ILE A 128 -2.37 3.55 -17.15
N THR A 129 -2.46 2.74 -16.08
CA THR A 129 -1.28 2.12 -15.47
C THR A 129 -0.89 0.79 -16.12
N ASN A 130 -1.77 0.15 -16.88
CA ASN A 130 -1.64 -1.24 -17.33
C ASN A 130 -1.44 -2.24 -16.17
N VAL A 131 -1.88 -1.89 -14.97
CA VAL A 131 -1.97 -2.83 -13.85
C VAL A 131 -3.31 -3.54 -13.89
N ASP A 132 -3.34 -4.81 -13.49
CA ASP A 132 -4.52 -5.67 -13.54
C ASP A 132 -5.71 -5.05 -12.80
N LEU A 133 -6.86 -5.02 -13.48
CA LEU A 133 -8.07 -4.41 -12.97
C LEU A 133 -8.59 -5.12 -11.71
N GLN A 134 -8.50 -6.45 -11.66
CA GLN A 134 -8.98 -7.22 -10.52
C GLN A 134 -8.12 -6.93 -9.29
N LEU A 135 -6.80 -6.88 -9.43
CA LEU A 135 -5.91 -6.52 -8.34
C LEU A 135 -6.25 -5.12 -7.77
N ILE A 136 -6.45 -4.12 -8.64
CA ILE A 136 -6.81 -2.75 -8.22
C ILE A 136 -8.15 -2.75 -7.46
N LYS A 137 -9.15 -3.48 -7.97
CA LYS A 137 -10.46 -3.61 -7.32
C LYS A 137 -10.34 -4.28 -5.94
N ARG A 138 -9.59 -5.38 -5.85
CA ARG A 138 -9.40 -6.11 -4.58
C ARG A 138 -8.68 -5.25 -3.55
N PHE A 139 -7.63 -4.54 -3.94
CA PHE A 139 -6.97 -3.53 -3.09
C PHE A 139 -7.95 -2.45 -2.62
N GLY A 140 -8.76 -1.90 -3.53
CA GLY A 140 -9.77 -0.90 -3.19
C GLY A 140 -10.81 -1.41 -2.18
N VAL A 141 -11.26 -2.67 -2.30
CA VAL A 141 -12.19 -3.30 -1.35
C VAL A 141 -11.56 -3.45 0.03
N ILE A 142 -10.33 -3.98 0.11
CA ILE A 142 -9.61 -4.17 1.38
C ILE A 142 -9.47 -2.83 2.12
N LEU A 143 -9.04 -1.79 1.41
CA LEU A 143 -8.85 -0.45 1.98
C LEU A 143 -10.17 0.18 2.45
N LYS A 144 -11.26 0.02 1.68
CA LYS A 144 -12.60 0.48 2.08
C LYS A 144 -13.11 -0.26 3.32
N THR A 145 -12.93 -1.58 3.37
CA THR A 145 -13.33 -2.39 4.53
C THR A 145 -12.60 -1.95 5.80
N MET A 146 -11.27 -1.77 5.73
CA MET A 146 -10.47 -1.30 6.86
C MET A 146 -10.85 0.12 7.32
N SER A 147 -11.21 1.00 6.39
CA SER A 147 -11.60 2.39 6.69
C SER A 147 -13.08 2.58 7.00
N SER A 148 -13.88 1.51 6.98
CA SER A 148 -15.34 1.59 7.11
C SER A 148 -15.81 2.00 8.52
N GLY A 149 -15.02 1.72 9.55
CA GLY A 149 -15.38 1.97 10.95
C GLY A 149 -16.39 0.96 11.54
N TYR A 150 -16.77 -0.06 10.78
CA TYR A 150 -17.67 -1.14 11.21
C TYR A 150 -16.88 -2.40 11.61
N GLU A 151 -17.56 -3.32 12.30
CA GLU A 151 -17.02 -4.66 12.55
C GLU A 151 -16.76 -5.40 11.22
N ILE A 152 -15.60 -6.05 11.15
CA ILE A 152 -15.15 -6.78 9.96
C ILE A 152 -15.28 -8.28 10.26
N ASN A 153 -15.98 -9.01 9.39
CA ASN A 153 -15.97 -10.47 9.45
C ASN A 153 -14.56 -10.99 9.14
N LEU A 154 -13.89 -11.51 10.17
CA LEU A 154 -12.47 -11.90 10.11
C LEU A 154 -12.21 -13.04 9.12
N GLU A 155 -13.09 -14.04 9.06
CA GLU A 155 -12.93 -15.19 8.17
C GLU A 155 -13.01 -14.77 6.70
N LYS A 156 -14.01 -13.96 6.34
CA LYS A 156 -14.16 -13.44 4.97
C LYS A 156 -13.03 -12.48 4.61
N PHE A 157 -12.59 -11.65 5.56
CA PHE A 157 -11.50 -10.73 5.33
C PHE A 157 -10.18 -11.48 5.09
N GLU A 158 -9.87 -12.48 5.92
CA GLU A 158 -8.67 -13.30 5.78
C GLU A 158 -8.63 -14.05 4.45
N ALA A 159 -9.73 -14.71 4.08
CA ALA A 159 -9.84 -15.38 2.78
C ALA A 159 -9.61 -14.40 1.63
N TYR A 160 -10.28 -13.24 1.69
CA TYR A 160 -10.16 -12.24 0.64
C TYR A 160 -8.75 -11.64 0.52
N THR A 161 -8.06 -11.39 1.64
CA THR A 161 -6.69 -10.86 1.62
C THR A 161 -5.67 -11.90 1.16
N LEU A 162 -5.83 -13.17 1.55
CA LEU A 162 -4.94 -14.25 1.11
C LEU A 162 -5.06 -14.52 -0.39
N GLU A 163 -6.28 -14.67 -0.92
CA GLU A 163 -6.53 -14.77 -2.36
C GLU A 163 -5.96 -13.56 -3.12
N THR A 164 -6.03 -12.37 -2.53
CA THR A 164 -5.44 -11.16 -3.14
C THR A 164 -3.91 -11.23 -3.16
N ALA A 165 -3.29 -11.77 -2.11
CA ALA A 165 -1.84 -11.95 -2.06
C ALA A 165 -1.37 -12.98 -3.11
N GLU A 166 -2.10 -14.07 -3.27
CA GLU A 166 -1.85 -15.09 -4.31
C GLU A 166 -1.99 -14.49 -5.71
N LEU A 167 -3.08 -13.75 -5.97
CA LEU A 167 -3.29 -13.04 -7.23
C LEU A 167 -2.13 -12.07 -7.50
N TYR A 168 -1.72 -11.28 -6.51
CA TYR A 168 -0.60 -10.35 -6.63
C TYR A 168 0.69 -11.06 -7.05
N VAL A 169 1.04 -12.16 -6.37
CA VAL A 169 2.27 -12.92 -6.65
C VAL A 169 2.20 -13.59 -8.03
N SER A 170 1.03 -14.06 -8.44
CA SER A 170 0.85 -14.65 -9.78
C SER A 170 1.05 -13.64 -10.91
N LEU A 171 0.58 -12.39 -10.73
CA LEU A 171 0.65 -11.34 -11.75
C LEU A 171 2.02 -10.64 -11.77
N TYR A 172 2.60 -10.39 -10.59
CA TYR A 172 3.79 -9.56 -10.43
C TYR A 172 4.87 -10.24 -9.56
N PRO A 173 5.29 -11.48 -9.87
CA PRO A 173 6.23 -12.24 -9.02
C PRO A 173 7.58 -11.54 -8.87
N TRP A 174 7.96 -10.74 -9.87
CA TRP A 174 9.21 -10.00 -9.97
C TRP A 174 9.25 -8.72 -9.13
N TYR A 175 8.13 -8.27 -8.56
CA TYR A 175 8.07 -7.11 -7.67
C TYR A 175 7.73 -7.55 -6.24
N TYR A 176 8.73 -7.50 -5.36
CA TYR A 176 8.54 -7.84 -3.95
C TYR A 176 7.53 -6.90 -3.29
N MET A 177 6.53 -7.49 -2.66
CA MET A 177 5.48 -6.77 -1.97
C MET A 177 6.06 -5.84 -0.90
N PRO A 178 5.64 -4.56 -0.83
CA PRO A 178 6.09 -3.66 0.22
C PRO A 178 5.65 -4.15 1.60
N ALA A 179 6.46 -3.91 2.64
CA ALA A 179 6.17 -4.34 4.01
C ALA A 179 4.77 -3.95 4.52
N SER A 180 4.24 -2.79 4.10
CA SER A 180 2.89 -2.36 4.49
C SER A 180 1.78 -3.14 3.79
N VAL A 181 1.97 -3.49 2.51
CA VAL A 181 1.03 -4.32 1.74
C VAL A 181 1.05 -5.73 2.30
N HIS A 182 2.25 -6.30 2.50
CA HIS A 182 2.43 -7.61 3.13
C HIS A 182 1.79 -7.68 4.52
N LYS A 183 2.02 -6.67 5.36
CA LYS A 183 1.42 -6.58 6.69
C LYS A 183 -0.11 -6.67 6.64
N ILE A 184 -0.75 -5.98 5.71
CA ILE A 184 -2.21 -5.97 5.58
C ILE A 184 -2.71 -7.29 4.98
N LEU A 185 -2.07 -7.81 3.95
CA LEU A 185 -2.56 -9.01 3.27
C LEU A 185 -2.34 -10.30 4.09
N ILE A 186 -1.25 -10.37 4.85
CA ILE A 186 -0.87 -11.58 5.61
C ILE A 186 -1.28 -11.48 7.09
N HIS A 187 -1.08 -10.31 7.71
CA HIS A 187 -1.30 -10.13 9.16
C HIS A 187 -2.47 -9.19 9.47
N GLY A 188 -3.21 -8.73 8.46
CA GLY A 188 -4.28 -7.75 8.65
C GLY A 188 -5.35 -8.26 9.62
N THR A 189 -5.78 -9.51 9.44
CA THR A 189 -6.76 -10.18 10.29
C THR A 189 -6.28 -10.30 11.73
N ASP A 190 -5.01 -10.65 11.96
CA ASP A 190 -4.45 -10.75 13.31
C ASP A 190 -4.43 -9.41 14.03
N VAL A 191 -4.09 -8.34 13.31
CA VAL A 191 -4.11 -6.98 13.87
C VAL A 191 -5.56 -6.55 14.17
N ILE A 192 -6.51 -6.78 13.26
CA ILE A 192 -7.94 -6.47 13.50
C ILE A 192 -8.46 -7.25 14.72
N ARG A 193 -8.13 -8.54 14.83
CA ARG A 193 -8.52 -9.40 15.95
C ARG A 193 -7.98 -8.89 17.30
N SER A 194 -6.78 -8.32 17.29
CA SER A 194 -6.14 -7.77 18.50
C SER A 194 -6.60 -6.36 18.89
N ALA A 195 -7.31 -5.66 17.98
CA ALA A 195 -7.73 -4.29 18.21
C ALA A 195 -9.01 -4.24 19.06
N LEU A 196 -9.05 -3.32 20.03
CA LEU A 196 -10.22 -3.13 20.89
C LEU A 196 -11.41 -2.48 20.16
N LEU A 197 -11.12 -1.65 19.14
CA LEU A 197 -12.10 -0.92 18.36
C LEU A 197 -11.87 -1.15 16.86
N PRO A 198 -12.91 -1.00 16.01
CA PRO A 198 -12.76 -1.04 14.57
C PRO A 198 -11.64 -0.13 14.08
N ILE A 199 -10.79 -0.63 13.17
CA ILE A 199 -9.58 0.07 12.73
C ILE A 199 -9.86 1.46 12.15
N GLY A 200 -10.96 1.63 11.43
CA GLY A 200 -11.37 2.94 10.89
C GLY A 200 -11.61 3.99 11.98
N GLN A 201 -11.94 3.59 13.21
CA GLN A 201 -12.14 4.48 14.35
C GLN A 201 -10.83 4.83 15.06
N LEU A 202 -9.77 4.04 14.86
CA LEU A 202 -8.43 4.25 15.42
C LEU A 202 -7.50 5.05 14.48
N SER A 203 -8.07 5.78 13.52
CA SER A 203 -7.34 6.41 12.42
C SER A 203 -6.50 7.63 12.85
N GLU A 204 -5.25 7.65 12.39
CA GLU A 204 -4.34 8.81 12.52
C GLU A 204 -4.77 10.03 11.69
N GLU A 205 -5.73 9.90 10.76
CA GLU A 205 -6.19 11.01 9.90
C GLU A 205 -6.66 12.22 10.72
N ALA A 206 -7.34 11.98 11.84
CA ALA A 206 -7.80 13.05 12.74
C ALA A 206 -6.63 13.84 13.35
N GLN A 207 -5.56 13.13 13.74
CA GLN A 207 -4.37 13.76 14.30
C GLN A 207 -3.56 14.47 13.21
N GLU A 208 -3.41 13.88 12.03
CA GLU A 208 -2.67 14.49 10.92
C GLU A 208 -3.39 15.73 10.36
N ALA A 209 -4.72 15.76 10.38
CA ALA A 209 -5.49 16.95 9.99
C ALA A 209 -5.18 18.15 10.89
N ARG A 210 -5.00 17.94 12.19
CA ARG A 210 -4.66 18.99 13.18
C ARG A 210 -3.30 19.65 12.92
N ASN A 211 -2.39 19.00 12.19
CA ASN A 211 -1.13 19.64 11.78
C ASN A 211 -1.35 20.84 10.85
N LYS A 212 -2.51 20.93 10.18
CA LYS A 212 -2.88 22.12 9.40
C LYS A 212 -3.19 23.30 10.31
N ASP A 213 -3.87 23.06 11.43
CA ASP A 213 -4.20 24.10 12.41
C ASP A 213 -2.91 24.67 13.00
N PHE A 214 -1.96 23.82 13.40
CA PHE A 214 -0.65 24.24 13.91
C PHE A 214 0.19 25.09 12.95
N ARG A 215 -0.06 25.05 11.64
CA ARG A 215 0.64 25.91 10.66
C ARG A 215 -0.02 27.27 10.46
N ASN A 216 -1.29 27.37 10.85
CA ASN A 216 -2.08 28.59 10.74
C ASN A 216 -2.04 29.43 12.03
N TYR A 217 -1.58 28.85 13.14
CA TYR A 217 -1.20 29.53 14.38
C TYR A 217 0.29 29.86 14.38
#